data_AF-A0A9C8NTQ2-F1
#
_entry.id   AF-A0A9C8NTQ2-F1
#
_cell.length_a   1.000
_cell.length_b   1.000
_cell.length_c   1.000
_cell.angle_alpha   90.00
_cell.angle_beta   90.00
_cell.angle_gamma   90.00
#
_symmetry.space_group_name_H-M   'P 1'
#
loop_
_entity.id
_entity.type
_entity.pdbx_description
1 polymer ?
#
loop_
_entity_poly.entity_id
_entity_poly.type
_entity_poly.pdbx_seq_one_letter_code
_entity_poly.pdbx_strand_id
1 'polypeptide(L)'
;MKQLTTCALVLVIAMASQAEATNVPYMEVQYDQLPDGNWEYIYDVYGGGSSWFVNVGLSGFDASAIINQAPAQSYGGHTGTLLQKWDYIAANNPATYERYVYGSYSTDGATWTLLSDSDTPVGPKDWTIDNTWHAPSEYVGAPYVIWVVPSMLYPGQIAGDGQSLIFKARQVGGAALDGLIFTFRILHPNSPAPINWSSYSYLSSTTTGTILGPAEIVSVSLDIKPGSDANSVNLKSMGLLPVVVYGSEELDVTEISLDTLLLNGVGPRLMPDGSWHVSFEDVDGDLLLDLVIHFEMQALGIEPGMTDLTLTGLLMDGTGLQGADAIRIVPDFNGDLMVNATDLAIMKHSYGAAGVGFELGDANADG
;
A
#
# COMPACT_ATOMS: atom_id res chain seq x y z
N MET A 1 14.50 -6.23 17.03
CA MET A 1 13.60 -7.10 16.24
C MET A 1 12.23 -6.47 16.25
N LYS A 2 11.94 -5.60 15.26
CA LYS A 2 10.57 -5.19 14.96
C LYS A 2 10.02 -6.28 14.04
N GLN A 3 8.92 -6.91 14.41
CA GLN A 3 8.16 -7.74 13.49
C GLN A 3 7.59 -6.81 12.42
N LEU A 4 8.07 -6.98 11.19
CA LEU A 4 7.52 -6.36 10.00
C LEU A 4 6.28 -7.17 9.63
N THR A 5 5.11 -6.56 9.81
CA THR A 5 3.85 -7.15 9.38
C THR A 5 3.71 -6.86 7.89
N THR A 6 3.90 -7.92 7.08
CA THR A 6 3.45 -8.01 5.68
C THR A 6 4.05 -6.99 4.69
N CYS A 7 5.28 -7.25 4.23
CA CYS A 7 5.80 -6.64 3.00
C CYS A 7 4.93 -7.06 1.80
N ALA A 8 4.17 -6.14 1.22
CA ALA A 8 3.63 -6.30 -0.13
C ALA A 8 4.78 -6.03 -1.13
N LEU A 9 5.53 -7.07 -1.49
CA LEU A 9 6.40 -7.02 -2.67
C LEU A 9 5.50 -7.20 -3.90
N VAL A 10 5.03 -6.10 -4.52
CA VAL A 10 4.23 -6.19 -5.75
C VAL A 10 4.84 -5.35 -6.88
N LEU A 11 5.37 -6.14 -7.84
CA LEU A 11 5.57 -5.91 -9.26
C LEU A 11 5.37 -4.48 -9.78
N VAL A 12 6.50 -3.81 -10.01
CA VAL A 12 6.60 -2.69 -10.94
C VAL A 12 6.18 -3.18 -12.33
N ILE A 13 4.99 -2.80 -12.81
CA ILE A 13 4.72 -2.80 -14.26
C ILE A 13 5.49 -1.62 -14.84
N ALA A 14 6.80 -1.77 -14.93
CA ALA A 14 7.53 -1.06 -15.97
C ALA A 14 7.02 -1.67 -17.27
N MET A 15 6.68 -0.83 -18.25
CA MET A 15 6.85 -1.24 -19.64
C MET A 15 8.35 -1.42 -19.91
N ALA A 16 8.91 -2.47 -19.32
CA ALA A 16 10.18 -3.10 -19.54
C ALA A 16 10.18 -4.26 -18.54
N SER A 17 9.86 -5.47 -19.02
CA SER A 17 10.18 -6.68 -18.30
C SER A 17 11.61 -6.56 -17.75
N GLN A 18 11.82 -6.90 -16.49
CA GLN A 18 13.13 -6.86 -15.81
C GLN A 18 14.24 -7.70 -16.49
N ALA A 19 14.02 -8.23 -17.70
CA ALA A 19 14.94 -9.08 -18.43
C ALA A 19 15.61 -8.41 -19.65
N GLU A 20 15.26 -7.18 -20.08
CA GLU A 20 15.81 -6.62 -21.36
C GLU A 20 16.39 -5.19 -21.34
N ALA A 21 16.58 -4.53 -20.19
CA ALA A 21 17.16 -3.17 -20.18
C ALA A 21 18.41 -3.02 -19.30
N THR A 22 19.47 -3.77 -19.60
CA THR A 22 20.78 -3.58 -18.93
C THR A 22 21.46 -2.23 -19.25
N ASN A 23 20.81 -1.31 -19.97
CA ASN A 23 21.39 -0.03 -20.36
C ASN A 23 20.48 1.22 -20.17
N VAL A 24 19.36 1.11 -19.44
CA VAL A 24 18.41 2.22 -19.26
C VAL A 24 18.19 2.50 -17.78
N PRO A 25 18.20 3.77 -17.33
CA PRO A 25 17.88 4.10 -15.94
C PRO A 25 16.47 3.63 -15.57
N TYR A 26 16.32 3.11 -14.35
CA TYR A 26 15.03 2.68 -13.82
C TYR A 26 14.91 2.99 -12.33
N MET A 27 13.70 2.86 -11.80
CA MET A 27 13.38 3.07 -10.39
C MET A 27 12.68 1.85 -9.83
N GLU A 28 13.12 1.41 -8.66
CA GLU A 28 12.40 0.45 -7.83
C GLU A 28 11.83 1.19 -6.63
N VAL A 29 10.68 0.74 -6.16
CA VAL A 29 10.03 1.31 -4.99
C VAL A 29 9.61 0.19 -4.05
N GLN A 30 9.83 0.41 -2.76
CA GLN A 30 9.19 -0.35 -1.70
C GLN A 30 8.31 0.60 -0.89
N TYR A 31 7.19 0.10 -0.38
CA TYR A 31 6.28 0.90 0.43
C TYR A 31 5.72 0.10 1.59
N ASP A 32 5.36 0.79 2.68
CA ASP A 32 4.74 0.22 3.86
C ASP A 32 3.86 1.26 4.57
N GLN A 33 2.79 0.82 5.24
CA GLN A 33 2.01 1.70 6.10
C GLN A 33 2.60 1.65 7.51
N LEU A 34 2.98 2.81 8.03
CA LEU A 34 3.53 2.94 9.37
C LEU A 34 2.41 2.85 10.43
N PRO A 35 2.75 2.47 11.68
CA PRO A 35 1.76 2.37 12.76
C PRO A 35 1.01 3.66 13.11
N ASP A 36 1.50 4.82 12.66
CA ASP A 36 0.86 6.13 12.82
C ASP A 36 -0.11 6.46 11.68
N GLY A 37 -0.31 5.55 10.73
CA GLY A 37 -1.20 5.68 9.58
C GLY A 37 -0.55 6.27 8.33
N ASN A 38 0.64 6.88 8.46
CA ASN A 38 1.35 7.46 7.33
C ASN A 38 1.99 6.38 6.46
N TRP A 39 2.12 6.65 5.17
CA TRP A 39 2.78 5.75 4.23
C TRP A 39 4.24 6.12 4.03
N GLU A 40 5.11 5.11 4.13
CA GLU A 40 6.51 5.18 3.76
C GLU A 40 6.70 4.65 2.34
N TYR A 41 7.40 5.40 1.50
CA TYR A 41 7.89 4.96 0.20
C TYR A 41 9.41 5.12 0.15
N ILE A 42 10.10 4.09 -0.29
CA ILE A 42 11.56 4.05 -0.44
C ILE A 42 11.85 3.79 -1.90
N TYR A 43 12.61 4.68 -2.51
CA TYR A 43 12.89 4.69 -3.93
C TYR A 43 14.37 4.43 -4.17
N ASP A 44 14.66 3.37 -4.90
CA ASP A 44 16.00 3.06 -5.39
C ASP A 44 16.12 3.50 -6.84
N VAL A 45 17.09 4.37 -7.11
CA VAL A 45 17.34 4.91 -8.45
C VAL A 45 18.55 4.22 -9.05
N TYR A 46 18.33 3.52 -10.15
CA TYR A 46 19.38 2.79 -10.87
C TYR A 46 19.78 3.52 -12.15
N GLY A 47 21.09 3.59 -12.36
CA GLY A 47 21.70 4.00 -13.62
C GLY A 47 21.85 2.83 -14.55
N GLY A 48 21.70 3.08 -15.85
CA GLY A 48 21.86 2.06 -16.90
C GLY A 48 23.16 2.19 -17.69
N GLY A 49 24.24 2.75 -17.15
CA GLY A 49 25.56 2.75 -17.82
C GLY A 49 25.68 3.47 -19.17
N SER A 50 24.60 4.07 -19.68
CA SER A 50 24.53 4.63 -21.03
C SER A 50 24.89 6.11 -21.09
N SER A 51 24.81 6.85 -19.97
CA SER A 51 25.05 8.29 -19.95
C SER A 51 25.21 8.88 -18.54
N TRP A 52 25.56 10.17 -18.45
CA TRP A 52 25.54 10.98 -17.23
C TRP A 52 24.12 11.25 -16.72
N PHE A 53 23.87 10.84 -15.47
CA PHE A 53 22.65 11.18 -14.74
C PHE A 53 22.52 12.70 -14.56
N VAL A 54 21.32 13.24 -14.79
CA VAL A 54 21.04 14.68 -14.65
C VAL A 54 20.00 14.93 -13.59
N ASN A 55 18.85 14.27 -13.66
CA ASN A 55 17.80 14.41 -12.68
C ASN A 55 16.88 13.19 -12.65
N VAL A 56 16.19 13.06 -11.53
CA VAL A 56 15.00 12.21 -11.39
C VAL A 56 13.86 13.07 -10.86
N GLY A 57 12.66 12.81 -11.34
CA GLY A 57 11.45 13.49 -10.91
C GLY A 57 10.33 12.51 -10.62
N LEU A 58 9.51 12.83 -9.62
CA LEU A 58 8.23 12.20 -9.34
C LEU A 58 7.11 13.23 -9.61
N SER A 59 5.97 12.78 -10.12
CA SER A 59 4.80 13.62 -10.38
C SER A 59 3.50 12.81 -10.37
N GLY A 60 2.36 13.51 -10.41
CA GLY A 60 1.04 12.87 -10.41
C GLY A 60 0.49 12.57 -9.02
N PHE A 61 1.07 13.18 -7.98
CA PHE A 61 0.61 13.10 -6.60
C PHE A 61 0.84 14.44 -5.89
N ASP A 62 0.14 14.67 -4.78
CA ASP A 62 0.32 15.88 -3.96
C ASP A 62 1.65 15.84 -3.19
N ALA A 63 2.73 16.20 -3.89
CA ALA A 63 4.05 16.29 -3.30
C ALA A 63 4.11 17.30 -2.15
N SER A 64 3.22 18.30 -2.09
CA SER A 64 3.20 19.29 -1.01
C SER A 64 2.82 18.68 0.35
N ALA A 65 2.09 17.56 0.35
CA ALA A 65 1.70 16.82 1.54
C ALA A 65 2.82 15.93 2.12
N ILE A 66 3.98 15.85 1.47
CA ILE A 66 5.12 15.07 1.97
C ILE A 66 5.52 15.56 3.36
N ILE A 67 5.54 14.65 4.34
CA ILE A 67 5.71 14.98 5.76
C ILE A 67 7.17 15.30 6.09
N ASN A 68 8.09 14.57 5.46
CA ASN A 68 9.50 14.58 5.80
C ASN A 68 10.31 15.64 5.02
N GLN A 69 9.65 16.76 4.70
CA GLN A 69 10.26 17.97 4.14
C GLN A 69 11.05 18.73 5.21
N ALA A 70 12.09 19.45 4.79
CA ALA A 70 12.81 20.36 5.65
C ALA A 70 11.91 21.52 6.11
N PRO A 71 11.83 21.79 7.43
CA PRO A 71 11.10 22.94 7.91
C PRO A 71 11.77 24.23 7.40
N ALA A 72 10.97 25.23 7.06
CA ALA A 72 11.43 26.47 6.41
C ALA A 72 12.61 27.15 7.12
N GLN A 73 12.70 27.01 8.45
CA GLN A 73 13.75 27.61 9.27
C GLN A 73 15.11 26.88 9.18
N SER A 74 15.14 25.64 8.67
CA SER A 74 16.35 24.80 8.64
C SER A 74 17.14 24.89 7.33
N TYR A 75 16.53 25.32 6.23
CA TYR A 75 17.21 25.44 4.94
C TYR A 75 16.94 26.79 4.27
N GLY A 76 17.56 27.85 4.80
CA GLY A 76 17.59 29.17 4.14
C GLY A 76 16.22 29.82 3.88
N GLY A 77 15.15 29.41 4.57
CA GLY A 77 13.79 29.92 4.33
C GLY A 77 12.99 29.15 3.27
N HIS A 78 13.51 28.05 2.73
CA HIS A 78 12.83 27.27 1.68
C HIS A 78 11.94 26.18 2.28
N THR A 79 10.64 26.20 1.94
CA THR A 79 9.71 25.07 2.10
C THR A 79 9.83 24.13 0.90
N GLY A 80 9.26 22.92 0.95
CA GLY A 80 9.26 22.04 -0.21
C GLY A 80 10.58 21.32 -0.48
N THR A 81 11.51 21.31 0.48
CA THR A 81 12.86 20.79 0.26
C THR A 81 13.03 19.43 0.95
N LEU A 82 13.31 18.38 0.19
CA LEU A 82 13.75 17.11 0.75
C LEU A 82 15.26 17.08 0.83
N LEU A 83 15.78 17.22 2.03
CA LEU A 83 17.21 17.09 2.30
C LEU A 83 17.66 15.62 2.36
N GLN A 84 16.78 14.66 2.14
CA GLN A 84 17.03 13.25 2.41
C GLN A 84 18.00 12.63 1.41
N LYS A 85 19.11 12.09 1.90
CA LYS A 85 20.01 11.24 1.13
C LYS A 85 20.63 10.19 2.04
N TRP A 86 20.29 8.93 1.80
CA TRP A 86 20.90 7.80 2.48
C TRP A 86 22.32 7.56 1.97
N ASP A 87 23.15 7.04 2.88
CA ASP A 87 24.48 6.46 2.71
C ASP A 87 25.59 7.29 2.09
N TYR A 88 26.47 7.77 2.96
CA TYR A 88 27.93 7.52 2.91
C TYR A 88 28.57 8.20 4.13
N ILE A 89 28.13 7.84 5.33
CA ILE A 89 28.61 8.52 6.55
C ILE A 89 29.36 7.55 7.48
N ALA A 90 28.98 6.26 7.50
CA ALA A 90 29.57 5.29 8.42
C ALA A 90 31.04 4.92 8.09
N ALA A 91 31.43 4.88 6.81
CA ALA A 91 32.76 4.37 6.41
C ALA A 91 33.85 5.45 6.21
N ASN A 92 33.49 6.71 5.97
CA ASN A 92 34.43 7.72 5.44
C ASN A 92 34.50 9.05 6.20
N ASN A 93 33.89 9.11 7.38
CA ASN A 93 34.06 10.22 8.32
C ASN A 93 33.84 11.61 7.67
N PRO A 94 32.69 11.85 7.02
CA PRO A 94 32.44 13.09 6.26
C PRO A 94 32.50 14.32 7.16
N ALA A 95 32.68 15.49 6.54
CA ALA A 95 32.80 16.74 7.28
C ALA A 95 31.53 17.00 8.10
N THR A 96 31.68 17.66 9.26
CA THR A 96 30.57 17.87 10.21
C THR A 96 29.36 18.55 9.59
N TYR A 97 29.57 19.46 8.63
CA TYR A 97 28.48 20.14 7.92
C TYR A 97 27.72 19.22 6.96
N GLU A 98 28.32 18.14 6.46
CA GLU A 98 27.66 17.17 5.56
C GLU A 98 26.74 16.25 6.36
N ARG A 99 27.06 15.97 7.63
CA ARG A 99 26.19 15.22 8.55
C ARG A 99 24.98 16.04 8.99
N TYR A 100 25.15 17.36 9.06
CA TYR A 100 24.13 18.31 9.50
C TYR A 100 22.98 18.48 8.49
N VAL A 101 23.19 18.17 7.21
CA VAL A 101 22.23 18.56 6.15
C VAL A 101 21.32 17.41 5.73
N TYR A 102 21.68 16.13 5.87
CA TYR A 102 21.01 15.02 5.14
C TYR A 102 20.24 14.00 5.99
N GLY A 103 19.90 14.30 7.25
CA GLY A 103 19.20 13.39 8.15
C GLY A 103 17.73 13.16 7.76
N SER A 104 17.38 11.91 7.45
CA SER A 104 16.04 11.48 7.00
C SER A 104 15.41 10.45 7.94
N TYR A 105 15.67 10.55 9.24
CA TYR A 105 15.16 9.59 10.21
C TYR A 105 14.61 10.25 11.46
N SER A 106 13.58 9.62 12.00
CA SER A 106 12.95 9.90 13.27
C SER A 106 13.21 8.72 14.21
N THR A 107 13.74 8.98 15.41
CA THR A 107 13.95 7.93 16.42
C THR A 107 12.66 7.49 17.11
N ASP A 108 11.60 8.30 17.01
CA ASP A 108 10.32 8.13 17.69
C ASP A 108 9.14 7.85 16.71
N GLY A 109 9.39 7.85 15.41
CA GLY A 109 8.38 7.73 14.36
C GLY A 109 7.55 8.98 14.10
N ALA A 110 7.68 10.03 14.92
CA ALA A 110 6.81 11.20 14.90
C ALA A 110 7.56 12.51 14.59
N THR A 111 8.81 12.63 15.03
CA THR A 111 9.61 13.85 14.89
C THR A 111 10.72 13.64 13.86
N TRP A 112 10.52 14.23 12.68
CA TRP A 112 11.42 14.11 11.52
C TRP A 112 12.43 15.26 11.45
N THR A 113 13.03 15.62 12.59
CA THR A 113 14.02 16.69 12.68
C THR A 113 15.42 16.14 12.84
N LEU A 114 16.40 16.81 12.22
CA LEU A 114 17.81 16.67 12.58
C LEU A 114 17.97 16.97 14.08
N LEU A 115 18.55 16.05 14.85
CA LEU A 115 18.88 16.28 16.26
C LEU A 115 19.68 17.57 16.37
N SER A 116 19.12 18.56 17.07
CA SER A 116 19.82 19.83 17.30
C SER A 116 20.93 19.66 18.34
N ASP A 117 21.95 20.51 18.24
CA ASP A 117 23.23 20.52 19.00
C ASP A 117 23.08 20.45 20.54
N SER A 118 21.88 20.67 21.09
CA SER A 118 21.65 20.80 22.53
C SER A 118 21.28 19.51 23.28
N ASP A 119 20.97 18.40 22.60
CA ASP A 119 20.41 17.20 23.25
C ASP A 119 21.36 15.98 23.33
N THR A 120 22.67 16.17 23.26
CA THR A 120 23.62 15.07 23.55
C THR A 120 24.43 15.32 24.83
N PRO A 121 24.04 14.70 25.97
CA PRO A 121 25.01 14.36 26.99
C PRO A 121 25.90 13.25 26.40
N VAL A 122 27.18 13.56 26.20
CA VAL A 122 28.29 12.62 25.97
C VAL A 122 28.62 12.24 24.50
N GLY A 123 29.27 13.16 23.79
CA GLY A 123 30.34 12.85 22.82
C GLY A 123 29.94 12.59 21.34
N PRO A 124 30.91 12.62 20.40
CA PRO A 124 30.68 12.64 18.94
C PRO A 124 30.37 11.25 18.35
N LYS A 125 29.51 10.47 19.01
CA LYS A 125 29.10 9.16 18.50
C LYS A 125 27.69 9.24 17.92
N ASP A 126 27.62 8.84 16.66
CA ASP A 126 26.43 8.32 15.97
C ASP A 126 25.49 9.38 15.35
N TRP A 127 26.09 10.26 14.53
CA TRP A 127 25.40 11.12 13.55
C TRP A 127 25.16 10.38 12.22
N THR A 128 25.09 9.06 12.29
CA THR A 128 25.01 8.11 11.17
C THR A 128 23.80 7.24 11.41
N ILE A 129 22.98 7.07 10.37
CA ILE A 129 21.90 6.09 10.41
C ILE A 129 22.17 5.15 9.26
N ASP A 130 22.31 3.88 9.61
CA ASP A 130 22.55 2.82 8.65
C ASP A 130 21.28 2.65 7.82
N ASN A 131 21.41 2.79 6.51
CA ASN A 131 20.38 2.31 5.61
C ASN A 131 20.27 0.79 5.78
N THR A 132 19.11 0.32 6.22
CA THR A 132 18.84 -1.11 6.42
C THR A 132 18.51 -1.82 5.12
N TRP A 133 18.27 -1.09 4.03
CA TRP A 133 17.88 -1.61 2.73
C TRP A 133 19.08 -1.93 1.85
N HIS A 134 20.10 -1.07 1.88
CA HIS A 134 21.32 -1.25 1.10
C HIS A 134 22.57 -1.03 1.95
N ALA A 135 23.56 -1.89 1.77
CA ALA A 135 24.90 -1.70 2.26
C ALA A 135 25.62 -0.62 1.41
N PRO A 136 26.51 0.20 2.00
CA PRO A 136 27.24 1.23 1.26
C PRO A 136 28.01 0.72 0.03
N SER A 137 28.42 -0.55 0.02
CA SER A 137 29.12 -1.18 -1.10
C SER A 137 28.27 -1.44 -2.34
N GLU A 138 26.94 -1.37 -2.22
CA GLU A 138 26.00 -1.62 -3.31
C GLU A 138 25.83 -0.41 -4.24
N TYR A 139 26.14 0.80 -3.74
CA TYR A 139 26.11 2.01 -4.53
C TYR A 139 27.28 2.10 -5.51
N VAL A 140 26.98 2.55 -6.73
CA VAL A 140 27.98 2.81 -7.76
C VAL A 140 28.96 3.88 -7.25
N GLY A 141 30.27 3.61 -7.31
CA GLY A 141 31.33 4.56 -6.95
C GLY A 141 31.80 4.56 -5.48
N ALA A 142 31.35 3.59 -4.67
CA ALA A 142 31.50 3.54 -3.21
C ALA A 142 32.93 3.56 -2.58
N PRO A 143 34.09 3.31 -3.25
CA PRO A 143 35.36 3.41 -2.53
C PRO A 143 36.36 4.51 -2.96
N TYR A 144 36.23 5.19 -4.09
CA TYR A 144 37.33 6.06 -4.60
C TYR A 144 36.95 7.39 -5.24
N VAL A 145 35.67 7.77 -5.25
CA VAL A 145 35.26 9.02 -5.88
C VAL A 145 34.52 9.87 -4.85
N ILE A 146 35.21 10.91 -4.36
CA ILE A 146 34.78 11.94 -3.40
C ILE A 146 33.39 12.54 -3.72
N TRP A 147 32.92 12.36 -4.94
CA TRP A 147 31.75 13.03 -5.50
C TRP A 147 30.49 12.17 -5.56
N VAL A 148 30.59 10.87 -5.28
CA VAL A 148 29.53 9.96 -5.72
C VAL A 148 28.41 9.86 -4.70
N VAL A 149 28.58 9.77 -3.38
CA VAL A 149 27.40 9.77 -2.48
C VAL A 149 27.76 10.36 -1.12
N PRO A 150 26.91 11.19 -0.47
CA PRO A 150 25.61 11.73 -0.88
C PRO A 150 25.72 13.14 -1.54
N SER A 151 26.93 13.57 -1.90
CA SER A 151 27.18 14.90 -2.47
C SER A 151 26.67 15.09 -3.90
N MET A 152 26.34 14.01 -4.64
CA MET A 152 26.08 14.11 -6.08
C MET A 152 24.78 14.84 -6.46
N LEU A 153 23.79 14.95 -5.57
CA LEU A 153 22.50 15.63 -5.84
C LEU A 153 22.37 16.97 -5.11
N TYR A 154 21.53 17.87 -5.61
CA TYR A 154 20.92 18.91 -4.79
C TYR A 154 19.82 18.28 -3.91
N PRO A 155 19.42 18.95 -2.82
CA PRO A 155 18.16 18.60 -2.16
C PRO A 155 17.01 18.48 -3.15
N GLY A 156 16.10 17.53 -2.90
CA GLY A 156 14.86 17.41 -3.64
C GLY A 156 14.05 18.69 -3.51
N GLN A 157 13.43 19.13 -4.59
CA GLN A 157 12.61 20.34 -4.63
C GLN A 157 11.21 19.99 -5.11
N ILE A 158 10.22 20.31 -4.30
CA ILE A 158 8.82 20.31 -4.71
C ILE A 158 8.62 21.53 -5.62
N ALA A 159 8.03 21.29 -6.79
CA ALA A 159 7.74 22.34 -7.75
C ALA A 159 6.68 23.30 -7.18
N GLY A 160 6.63 24.53 -7.71
CA GLY A 160 5.70 25.55 -7.23
C GLY A 160 4.21 25.21 -7.45
N ASP A 161 3.92 24.16 -8.22
CA ASP A 161 2.58 23.58 -8.38
C ASP A 161 2.18 22.66 -7.20
N GLY A 162 3.12 22.25 -6.35
CA GLY A 162 2.89 21.30 -5.27
C GLY A 162 2.73 19.85 -5.73
N GLN A 163 2.85 19.55 -7.02
CA GLN A 163 2.45 18.27 -7.62
C GLN A 163 3.62 17.44 -8.17
N SER A 164 4.84 17.97 -8.08
CA SER A 164 6.05 17.30 -8.56
C SER A 164 7.22 17.49 -7.61
N LEU A 165 8.05 16.46 -7.48
CA LEU A 165 9.29 16.47 -6.72
C LEU A 165 10.45 16.16 -7.66
N ILE A 166 11.51 16.98 -7.67
CA ILE A 166 12.68 16.76 -8.54
C ILE A 166 13.97 16.78 -7.73
N PHE A 167 14.83 15.79 -7.98
CA PHE A 167 16.23 15.77 -7.55
C PHE A 167 17.13 16.02 -8.75
N LYS A 168 18.02 17.02 -8.64
CA LYS A 168 18.98 17.39 -9.70
C LYS A 168 20.40 17.02 -9.30
N ALA A 169 21.21 16.54 -10.23
CA ALA A 169 22.64 16.36 -10.03
C ALA A 169 23.35 17.70 -9.82
N ARG A 170 24.32 17.76 -8.89
CA ARG A 170 25.15 18.96 -8.64
C ARG A 170 26.14 19.25 -9.76
N GLN A 171 26.65 18.19 -10.39
CA GLN A 171 27.59 18.29 -11.49
C GLN A 171 27.13 17.37 -12.61
N VAL A 172 26.98 17.96 -13.79
CA VAL A 172 26.63 17.28 -15.02
C VAL A 172 27.97 17.02 -15.73
N GLY A 173 28.56 15.82 -15.53
CA GLY A 173 29.69 15.32 -16.34
C GLY A 173 30.65 14.38 -15.62
N GLY A 174 31.12 13.32 -16.29
CA GLY A 174 32.35 12.63 -15.88
C GLY A 174 32.36 11.09 -15.93
N ALA A 175 31.22 10.40 -15.79
CA ALA A 175 31.15 8.95 -15.92
C ALA A 175 29.70 8.50 -16.12
N ALA A 176 29.50 7.41 -16.86
CA ALA A 176 28.23 6.70 -16.83
C ALA A 176 28.12 5.93 -15.50
N LEU A 177 26.96 5.99 -14.87
CA LEU A 177 26.66 5.24 -13.65
C LEU A 177 25.82 4.02 -14.04
N ASP A 178 26.30 2.83 -13.68
CA ASP A 178 25.67 1.55 -13.98
C ASP A 178 25.44 0.79 -12.68
N GLY A 179 24.19 0.66 -12.26
CA GLY A 179 23.79 0.14 -10.94
C GLY A 179 23.15 1.19 -10.02
N LEU A 180 23.05 0.89 -8.73
CA LEU A 180 22.37 1.74 -7.74
C LEU A 180 23.07 3.09 -7.55
N ILE A 181 22.39 4.17 -7.91
CA ILE A 181 22.91 5.54 -7.82
C ILE A 181 22.64 6.13 -6.44
N PHE A 182 21.38 6.11 -6.01
CA PHE A 182 20.98 6.63 -4.70
C PHE A 182 19.62 6.09 -4.28
N THR A 183 19.36 6.15 -2.98
CA THR A 183 18.07 5.83 -2.37
C THR A 183 17.51 7.06 -1.67
N PHE A 184 16.20 7.31 -1.81
CA PHE A 184 15.51 8.35 -1.08
C PHE A 184 14.16 7.86 -0.55
N ARG A 185 13.67 8.51 0.50
CA ARG A 185 12.42 8.16 1.16
C ARG A 185 11.41 9.30 1.04
N ILE A 186 10.14 8.95 0.94
CA ILE A 186 9.01 9.87 1.08
C ILE A 186 8.11 9.34 2.19
N LEU A 187 7.66 10.24 3.05
CA LEU A 187 6.57 10.00 3.99
C LEU A 187 5.38 10.82 3.55
N HIS A 188 4.23 10.17 3.43
CA HIS A 188 3.03 10.79 2.91
C HIS A 188 1.85 10.41 3.80
N PRO A 189 0.93 11.33 4.11
CA PRO A 189 -0.24 11.02 4.94
C PRO A 189 -1.16 9.99 4.29
N ASN A 190 -1.24 10.02 2.96
CA ASN A 190 -2.04 9.10 2.15
C ASN A 190 -1.16 8.08 1.43
N SER A 191 -1.76 7.15 0.69
CA SER A 191 -1.12 6.18 -0.20
C SER A 191 -1.10 6.71 -1.66
N PRO A 192 -0.25 7.69 -2.02
CA PRO A 192 -0.27 8.28 -3.36
C PRO A 192 0.02 7.22 -4.41
N ALA A 193 -0.95 7.02 -5.30
CA ALA A 193 -0.77 6.27 -6.51
C ALA A 193 -1.84 6.63 -7.56
N PRO A 194 -1.55 6.55 -8.86
CA PRO A 194 -0.24 6.23 -9.44
C PRO A 194 0.75 7.41 -9.33
N ILE A 195 2.01 7.11 -9.05
CA ILE A 195 3.12 8.09 -9.10
C ILE A 195 3.88 7.89 -10.40
N ASN A 196 4.00 8.93 -11.21
CA ASN A 196 4.85 8.91 -12.38
C ASN A 196 6.27 9.25 -11.99
N TRP A 197 7.25 8.50 -12.50
CA TRP A 197 8.65 8.84 -12.35
C TRP A 197 9.28 9.11 -13.71
N SER A 198 10.29 9.98 -13.70
CA SER A 198 11.12 10.28 -14.86
C SER A 198 12.58 10.35 -14.47
N SER A 199 13.46 9.85 -15.32
CA SER A 199 14.90 9.96 -15.18
C SER A 199 15.47 10.52 -16.47
N TYR A 200 16.23 11.61 -16.36
CA TYR A 200 16.88 12.25 -17.49
C TYR A 200 18.39 12.06 -17.40
N SER A 201 18.98 11.64 -18.52
CA SER A 201 20.43 11.62 -18.71
C SER A 201 20.78 12.38 -20.00
N TYR A 202 21.83 13.19 -20.01
CA TYR A 202 22.00 14.22 -21.05
C TYR A 202 22.32 13.67 -22.47
N LEU A 203 22.77 12.42 -22.61
CA LEU A 203 22.88 11.75 -23.93
C LEU A 203 21.89 10.59 -24.15
N SER A 204 21.02 10.30 -23.17
CA SER A 204 19.89 9.37 -23.37
C SER A 204 18.59 10.17 -23.56
N SER A 205 17.56 9.54 -24.12
CA SER A 205 16.20 10.05 -23.95
C SER A 205 15.79 10.00 -22.48
N THR A 206 14.80 10.80 -22.08
CA THR A 206 14.15 10.67 -20.78
C THR A 206 13.50 9.29 -20.70
N THR A 207 13.80 8.55 -19.63
CA THR A 207 13.05 7.34 -19.28
C THR A 207 11.94 7.71 -18.32
N THR A 208 10.78 7.09 -18.48
CA THR A 208 9.63 7.28 -17.60
C THR A 208 9.05 5.95 -17.20
N GLY A 209 8.37 5.93 -16.06
CA GLY A 209 7.52 4.81 -15.66
C GLY A 209 6.48 5.26 -14.66
N THR A 210 5.66 4.32 -14.22
CA THR A 210 4.59 4.57 -13.26
C THR A 210 4.69 3.56 -12.14
N ILE A 211 4.64 4.08 -10.92
CA ILE A 211 4.52 3.33 -9.67
C ILE A 211 3.05 3.29 -9.34
N LEU A 212 2.49 2.09 -9.25
CA LEU A 212 1.07 1.92 -8.95
C LEU A 212 0.77 1.94 -7.44
N GLY A 213 1.81 2.05 -6.60
CA GLY A 213 1.70 2.11 -5.13
C GLY A 213 0.85 0.96 -4.55
N PRO A 214 0.42 1.08 -3.29
CA PRO A 214 -0.70 0.30 -2.76
C PRO A 214 -2.07 0.82 -3.23
N ALA A 215 -2.12 2.02 -3.82
CA ALA A 215 -3.31 2.88 -4.00
C ALA A 215 -3.99 3.23 -2.66
N GLU A 216 -4.74 4.33 -2.64
CA GLU A 216 -5.62 4.62 -1.50
C GLU A 216 -6.75 3.59 -1.50
N ILE A 217 -6.99 2.95 -0.35
CA ILE A 217 -8.06 1.98 -0.17
C ILE A 217 -9.00 2.54 0.91
N VAL A 218 -10.25 2.80 0.51
CA VAL A 218 -11.32 3.11 1.44
C VAL A 218 -11.74 1.83 2.14
N SER A 219 -11.57 1.81 3.47
CA SER A 219 -12.12 0.74 4.31
C SER A 219 -13.62 0.93 4.43
N VAL A 220 -14.40 -0.09 4.05
CA VAL A 220 -15.85 -0.05 4.16
C VAL A 220 -16.37 -0.97 5.25
N SER A 221 -17.42 -0.53 5.94
CA SER A 221 -18.22 -1.38 6.81
C SER A 221 -19.16 -2.19 5.94
N LEU A 222 -19.24 -3.49 6.15
CA LEU A 222 -20.16 -4.36 5.43
C LEU A 222 -20.74 -5.43 6.34
N ASP A 223 -21.91 -5.95 5.97
CA ASP A 223 -22.56 -7.09 6.62
C ASP A 223 -22.93 -8.14 5.58
N ILE A 224 -22.44 -9.36 5.75
CA ILE A 224 -22.79 -10.51 4.93
C ILE A 224 -24.06 -11.12 5.50
N LYS A 225 -25.15 -11.12 4.73
CA LYS A 225 -26.47 -11.59 5.16
C LYS A 225 -27.11 -10.66 6.20
N PRO A 226 -27.40 -9.40 5.80
CA PRO A 226 -27.98 -8.39 6.68
C PRO A 226 -29.21 -8.89 7.43
N GLY A 227 -29.29 -8.53 8.71
CA GLY A 227 -30.40 -8.92 9.60
C GLY A 227 -30.27 -10.31 10.21
N SER A 228 -29.12 -10.99 10.05
CA SER A 228 -28.80 -12.25 10.70
C SER A 228 -27.62 -12.07 11.65
N ASP A 229 -27.72 -12.51 12.91
CA ASP A 229 -26.63 -12.30 13.89
C ASP A 229 -25.37 -13.16 13.62
N ALA A 230 -25.46 -14.18 12.77
CA ALA A 230 -24.43 -15.22 12.65
C ALA A 230 -23.95 -15.47 11.22
N ASN A 231 -24.36 -14.65 10.25
CA ASN A 231 -23.89 -14.64 8.86
C ASN A 231 -23.68 -16.06 8.31
N SER A 232 -24.71 -16.89 8.53
CA SER A 232 -24.59 -18.34 8.36
C SER A 232 -24.73 -18.73 6.90
N VAL A 233 -23.70 -19.43 6.41
CA VAL A 233 -23.54 -19.79 5.01
C VAL A 233 -23.57 -21.31 4.85
N ASN A 234 -24.52 -21.81 4.07
CA ASN A 234 -24.63 -23.21 3.73
C ASN A 234 -23.95 -23.47 2.38
N LEU A 235 -22.87 -24.26 2.38
CA LEU A 235 -22.11 -24.58 1.16
C LEU A 235 -22.93 -25.34 0.10
N LYS A 236 -24.08 -25.91 0.47
CA LYS A 236 -25.01 -26.57 -0.47
C LYS A 236 -26.10 -25.63 -1.00
N SER A 237 -26.18 -24.39 -0.50
CA SER A 237 -27.19 -23.44 -0.97
C SER A 237 -26.91 -23.05 -2.42
N MET A 238 -27.95 -23.20 -3.25
CA MET A 238 -27.95 -22.77 -4.65
C MET A 238 -28.53 -21.36 -4.82
N GLY A 239 -28.74 -20.65 -3.71
CA GLY A 239 -29.31 -19.31 -3.68
C GLY A 239 -28.27 -18.21 -3.83
N LEU A 240 -28.72 -16.99 -3.56
CA LEU A 240 -27.88 -15.81 -3.54
C LEU A 240 -27.49 -15.46 -2.11
N LEU A 241 -26.28 -14.95 -1.92
CA LEU A 241 -25.80 -14.38 -0.67
C LEU A 241 -25.93 -12.85 -0.76
N PRO A 242 -26.84 -12.22 -0.01
CA PRO A 242 -26.90 -10.76 0.07
C PRO A 242 -25.75 -10.24 0.95
N VAL A 243 -25.15 -9.13 0.54
CA VAL A 243 -24.12 -8.39 1.28
C VAL A 243 -24.45 -6.92 1.22
N VAL A 244 -24.35 -6.21 2.34
CA VAL A 244 -24.59 -4.76 2.42
C VAL A 244 -23.26 -4.07 2.62
N VAL A 245 -22.98 -3.05 1.83
CA VAL A 245 -21.95 -2.04 2.12
C VAL A 245 -22.66 -0.82 2.68
N TYR A 246 -22.33 -0.46 3.91
CA TYR A 246 -22.98 0.67 4.58
C TYR A 246 -22.45 2.00 4.07
N GLY A 247 -23.36 2.92 3.80
CA GLY A 247 -23.03 4.32 3.56
C GLY A 247 -22.45 4.99 4.82
N SER A 248 -21.77 6.11 4.61
CA SER A 248 -21.33 6.96 5.73
C SER A 248 -21.21 8.42 5.26
N GLU A 249 -20.92 9.34 6.17
CA GLU A 249 -20.62 10.74 5.80
C GLU A 249 -19.39 10.82 4.86
N GLU A 250 -18.49 9.83 4.93
CA GLU A 250 -17.28 9.73 4.11
C GLU A 250 -17.42 8.81 2.88
N LEU A 251 -18.49 8.02 2.77
CA LEU A 251 -18.71 7.07 1.67
C LEU A 251 -20.11 7.22 1.06
N ASP A 252 -20.16 7.80 -0.14
CA ASP A 252 -21.32 7.71 -1.02
C ASP A 252 -21.27 6.40 -1.82
N VAL A 253 -22.10 5.44 -1.44
CA VAL A 253 -22.14 4.11 -2.08
C VAL A 253 -22.53 4.16 -3.56
N THR A 254 -23.12 5.26 -4.04
CA THR A 254 -23.48 5.42 -5.46
C THR A 254 -22.27 5.67 -6.37
N GLU A 255 -21.13 6.05 -5.78
CA GLU A 255 -19.85 6.23 -6.45
C GLU A 255 -19.04 4.92 -6.53
N ILE A 256 -19.59 3.79 -6.08
CA ILE A 256 -18.93 2.47 -6.20
C ILE A 256 -19.09 1.94 -7.63
N SER A 257 -17.98 1.53 -8.26
CA SER A 257 -17.99 0.90 -9.59
C SER A 257 -18.37 -0.58 -9.49
N LEU A 258 -19.65 -0.88 -9.69
CA LEU A 258 -20.23 -2.22 -9.48
C LEU A 258 -19.56 -3.35 -10.28
N ASP A 259 -19.03 -3.06 -11.45
CA ASP A 259 -18.34 -4.02 -12.33
C ASP A 259 -16.94 -4.41 -11.84
N THR A 260 -16.41 -3.68 -10.87
CA THR A 260 -15.11 -3.94 -10.22
C THR A 260 -15.24 -4.67 -8.90
N LEU A 261 -16.46 -4.76 -8.35
CA LEU A 261 -16.71 -5.40 -7.08
C LEU A 261 -16.47 -6.90 -7.15
N LEU A 262 -15.80 -7.44 -6.14
CA LEU A 262 -15.47 -8.85 -6.02
C LEU A 262 -15.60 -9.26 -4.55
N LEU A 263 -16.55 -10.14 -4.23
CA LEU A 263 -16.60 -10.83 -2.94
C LEU A 263 -15.87 -12.16 -3.10
N ASN A 264 -14.78 -12.34 -2.35
CA ASN A 264 -13.92 -13.51 -2.48
C ASN A 264 -13.53 -13.83 -3.95
N GLY A 265 -13.25 -12.79 -4.74
CA GLY A 265 -12.89 -12.91 -6.16
C GLY A 265 -14.07 -13.09 -7.13
N VAL A 266 -15.32 -12.99 -6.67
CA VAL A 266 -16.52 -13.19 -7.49
C VAL A 266 -17.33 -11.91 -7.59
N GLY A 267 -17.69 -11.53 -8.82
CA GLY A 267 -18.49 -10.33 -9.07
C GLY A 267 -19.97 -10.46 -8.70
N PRO A 268 -20.69 -9.33 -8.60
CA PRO A 268 -22.12 -9.33 -8.33
C PRO A 268 -22.90 -10.15 -9.36
N ARG A 269 -24.04 -10.70 -8.95
CA ARG A 269 -24.93 -11.41 -9.86
C ARG A 269 -25.55 -10.43 -10.87
N LEU A 270 -25.55 -10.78 -12.15
CA LEU A 270 -26.40 -10.12 -13.15
C LEU A 270 -27.84 -10.64 -13.10
N MET A 271 -28.82 -9.76 -13.29
CA MET A 271 -30.21 -10.11 -13.58
C MET A 271 -30.37 -10.64 -15.03
N PRO A 272 -31.50 -11.29 -15.38
CA PRO A 272 -31.75 -11.78 -16.74
C PRO A 272 -31.72 -10.71 -17.84
N ASP A 273 -31.92 -9.43 -17.50
CA ASP A 273 -31.88 -8.30 -18.43
C ASP A 273 -30.46 -7.71 -18.60
N GLY A 274 -29.47 -8.24 -17.89
CA GLY A 274 -28.08 -7.80 -17.94
C GLY A 274 -27.73 -6.66 -16.99
N SER A 275 -28.67 -6.21 -16.13
CA SER A 275 -28.36 -5.28 -15.03
C SER A 275 -27.75 -6.01 -13.83
N TRP A 276 -27.08 -5.30 -12.92
CA TRP A 276 -26.58 -5.88 -11.67
C TRP A 276 -27.72 -6.13 -10.68
N HIS A 277 -27.66 -7.23 -9.93
CA HIS A 277 -28.62 -7.58 -8.89
C HIS A 277 -28.27 -6.87 -7.58
N VAL A 278 -28.48 -5.56 -7.58
CA VAL A 278 -28.20 -4.66 -6.47
C VAL A 278 -29.42 -3.81 -6.14
N SER A 279 -29.49 -3.31 -4.91
CA SER A 279 -30.41 -2.25 -4.49
C SER A 279 -29.66 -1.20 -3.70
N PHE A 280 -30.21 0.02 -3.71
CA PHE A 280 -29.76 1.12 -2.88
C PHE A 280 -30.88 1.47 -1.91
N GLU A 281 -30.67 1.25 -0.62
CA GLU A 281 -31.67 1.46 0.43
C GLU A 281 -30.99 1.71 1.78
N ASP A 282 -31.73 2.23 2.75
CA ASP A 282 -31.27 2.45 4.12
C ASP A 282 -31.58 1.17 4.93
N VAL A 283 -30.55 0.34 5.16
CA VAL A 283 -30.68 -0.99 5.79
C VAL A 283 -30.61 -0.88 7.31
N ASP A 284 -29.75 -0.02 7.85
CA ASP A 284 -29.53 0.10 9.30
C ASP A 284 -30.33 1.22 9.98
N GLY A 285 -31.01 2.06 9.20
CA GLY A 285 -31.92 3.11 9.67
C GLY A 285 -31.21 4.42 10.03
N ASP A 286 -30.02 4.66 9.51
CA ASP A 286 -29.22 5.87 9.78
C ASP A 286 -29.51 7.05 8.83
N LEU A 287 -30.40 6.85 7.84
CA LEU A 287 -30.79 7.80 6.79
C LEU A 287 -29.70 8.08 5.73
N LEU A 288 -28.61 7.30 5.73
CA LEU A 288 -27.64 7.23 4.65
C LEU A 288 -28.01 6.06 3.73
N LEU A 289 -27.50 6.10 2.51
CA LEU A 289 -27.82 5.09 1.50
C LEU A 289 -26.82 3.96 1.59
N ASP A 290 -27.30 2.72 1.68
CA ASP A 290 -26.47 1.52 1.63
C ASP A 290 -26.58 0.85 0.26
N LEU A 291 -25.56 0.06 -0.08
CA LEU A 291 -25.54 -0.75 -1.29
C LEU A 291 -25.71 -2.23 -0.91
N VAL A 292 -26.86 -2.79 -1.28
CA VAL A 292 -27.14 -4.22 -1.14
C VAL A 292 -26.77 -4.95 -2.43
N ILE A 293 -25.98 -6.00 -2.32
CA ILE A 293 -25.38 -6.72 -3.43
C ILE A 293 -25.65 -8.21 -3.28
N HIS A 294 -26.08 -8.85 -4.36
CA HIS A 294 -26.32 -10.29 -4.36
C HIS A 294 -25.21 -11.03 -5.11
N PHE A 295 -24.60 -12.02 -4.47
CA PHE A 295 -23.59 -12.89 -5.05
C PHE A 295 -24.12 -14.32 -5.22
N GLU A 296 -23.65 -15.02 -6.26
CA GLU A 296 -23.98 -16.44 -6.46
C GLU A 296 -23.21 -17.30 -5.46
N MET A 297 -23.93 -17.92 -4.52
CA MET A 297 -23.33 -18.64 -3.39
C MET A 297 -22.36 -19.74 -3.85
N GLN A 298 -22.70 -20.46 -4.90
CA GLN A 298 -21.87 -21.53 -5.46
C GLN A 298 -20.62 -21.02 -6.20
N ALA A 299 -20.61 -19.77 -6.63
CA ALA A 299 -19.46 -19.19 -7.32
C ALA A 299 -18.38 -18.73 -6.33
N LEU A 300 -18.77 -18.37 -5.09
CA LEU A 300 -17.89 -17.81 -4.06
C LEU A 300 -16.74 -18.72 -3.63
N GLY A 301 -16.78 -20.01 -3.97
CA GLY A 301 -15.67 -20.93 -3.68
C GLY A 301 -15.33 -21.06 -2.19
N ILE A 302 -16.32 -20.89 -1.30
CA ILE A 302 -16.09 -20.97 0.14
C ILE A 302 -15.71 -22.39 0.53
N GLU A 303 -14.53 -22.53 1.13
CA GLU A 303 -14.00 -23.82 1.58
C GLU A 303 -14.22 -24.04 3.09
N PRO A 304 -14.35 -25.30 3.56
CA PRO A 304 -14.35 -25.59 4.98
C PRO A 304 -13.13 -25.01 5.68
N GLY A 305 -13.36 -24.23 6.74
CA GLY A 305 -12.31 -23.56 7.52
C GLY A 305 -12.14 -22.07 7.22
N MET A 306 -12.81 -21.53 6.19
CA MET A 306 -12.95 -20.09 6.03
C MET A 306 -13.84 -19.50 7.12
N THR A 307 -13.43 -18.36 7.67
CA THR A 307 -14.10 -17.67 8.78
C THR A 307 -14.66 -16.30 8.42
N ASP A 308 -14.31 -15.78 7.24
CA ASP A 308 -14.71 -14.47 6.74
C ASP A 308 -14.72 -14.47 5.21
N LEU A 309 -15.37 -13.47 4.62
CA LEU A 309 -15.23 -13.12 3.22
C LEU A 309 -14.82 -11.67 3.10
N THR A 310 -13.93 -11.40 2.14
CA THR A 310 -13.47 -10.06 1.81
C THR A 310 -14.15 -9.56 0.55
N LEU A 311 -14.67 -8.34 0.59
CA LEU A 311 -15.12 -7.57 -0.56
C LEU A 311 -14.02 -6.60 -0.99
N THR A 312 -13.72 -6.56 -2.28
CA THR A 312 -12.81 -5.59 -2.90
C THR A 312 -13.48 -4.93 -4.10
N GLY A 313 -13.03 -3.75 -4.49
CA GLY A 313 -13.43 -3.10 -5.73
C GLY A 313 -12.87 -1.69 -5.83
N LEU A 314 -13.46 -0.87 -6.69
CA LEU A 314 -13.06 0.50 -6.94
C LEU A 314 -14.25 1.45 -6.82
N LEU A 315 -13.98 2.69 -6.40
CA LEU A 315 -14.84 3.83 -6.66
C LEU A 315 -14.71 4.26 -8.13
N MET A 316 -15.66 5.06 -8.62
CA MET A 316 -15.67 5.56 -10.00
C MET A 316 -14.46 6.44 -10.33
N ASP A 317 -13.80 7.03 -9.32
CA ASP A 317 -12.56 7.79 -9.47
C ASP A 317 -11.29 6.91 -9.52
N GLY A 318 -11.44 5.59 -9.35
CA GLY A 318 -10.37 4.60 -9.34
C GLY A 318 -9.76 4.30 -7.97
N THR A 319 -10.22 4.96 -6.90
CA THR A 319 -9.80 4.66 -5.52
C THR A 319 -10.20 3.24 -5.14
N GLY A 320 -9.29 2.51 -4.49
CA GLY A 320 -9.57 1.16 -4.00
C GLY A 320 -10.62 1.16 -2.90
N LEU A 321 -11.36 0.07 -2.79
CA LEU A 321 -12.32 -0.19 -1.73
C LEU A 321 -12.11 -1.60 -1.20
N GLN A 322 -12.13 -1.76 0.13
CA GLN A 322 -12.04 -3.06 0.78
C GLN A 322 -12.86 -3.10 2.07
N GLY A 323 -13.55 -4.20 2.30
CA GLY A 323 -14.16 -4.54 3.59
C GLY A 323 -14.20 -6.04 3.78
N ALA A 324 -14.42 -6.50 5.00
CA ALA A 324 -14.56 -7.91 5.31
C ALA A 324 -15.55 -8.11 6.45
N ASP A 325 -16.20 -9.26 6.43
CA ASP A 325 -17.11 -9.65 7.50
C ASP A 325 -17.03 -11.16 7.73
N ALA A 326 -17.30 -11.56 8.97
CA ALA A 326 -17.19 -12.93 9.42
C ALA A 326 -18.36 -13.76 8.88
N ILE A 327 -18.09 -15.02 8.55
CA ILE A 327 -19.11 -15.98 8.17
C ILE A 327 -19.10 -17.18 9.10
N ARG A 328 -20.26 -17.84 9.22
CA ARG A 328 -20.37 -19.13 9.88
C ARG A 328 -20.78 -20.21 8.88
N ILE A 329 -19.89 -21.16 8.61
CA ILE A 329 -20.24 -22.28 7.74
C ILE A 329 -21.14 -23.26 8.49
N VAL A 330 -22.27 -23.64 7.88
CA VAL A 330 -23.25 -24.56 8.46
C VAL A 330 -23.49 -25.80 7.58
N PRO A 331 -23.89 -26.95 8.15
CA PRO A 331 -24.15 -27.19 9.58
C PRO A 331 -22.87 -27.45 10.38
N ASP A 332 -22.72 -26.71 11.48
CA ASP A 332 -21.69 -26.85 12.50
C ASP A 332 -22.36 -27.44 13.75
N PHE A 333 -22.07 -28.70 14.06
CA PHE A 333 -22.80 -29.49 15.07
C PHE A 333 -22.18 -29.38 16.46
N ASN A 334 -20.93 -28.94 16.58
CA ASN A 334 -20.24 -28.77 17.86
C ASN A 334 -20.10 -27.28 18.28
N GLY A 335 -20.40 -26.33 17.39
CA GLY A 335 -20.31 -24.90 17.67
C GLY A 335 -18.88 -24.35 17.66
N ASP A 336 -17.92 -25.07 17.09
CA ASP A 336 -16.49 -24.68 17.07
C ASP A 336 -16.12 -23.80 15.86
N LEU A 337 -17.12 -23.41 15.04
CA LEU A 337 -16.98 -22.62 13.83
C LEU A 337 -16.15 -23.30 12.72
N MET A 338 -15.88 -24.60 12.83
CA MET A 338 -15.08 -25.37 11.88
C MET A 338 -15.85 -26.61 11.43
N VAL A 339 -16.37 -26.62 10.20
CA VAL A 339 -17.05 -27.82 9.67
C VAL A 339 -16.02 -28.91 9.35
N ASN A 340 -15.93 -29.93 10.21
CA ASN A 340 -14.91 -30.97 10.12
C ASN A 340 -15.45 -32.40 10.41
N ALA A 341 -14.54 -33.38 10.53
CA ALA A 341 -14.90 -34.78 10.77
C ALA A 341 -15.64 -35.00 12.10
N THR A 342 -15.45 -34.10 13.06
CA THR A 342 -16.15 -34.09 14.35
C THR A 342 -17.62 -33.79 14.16
N ASP A 343 -17.97 -32.79 13.35
CA ASP A 343 -19.35 -32.47 12.99
C ASP A 343 -20.03 -33.63 12.27
N LEU A 344 -19.29 -34.29 11.35
CA LEU A 344 -19.79 -35.48 10.68
C LEU A 344 -20.02 -36.64 11.66
N ALA A 345 -19.17 -36.79 12.67
CA ALA A 345 -19.32 -37.83 13.70
C ALA A 345 -20.53 -37.55 14.61
N ILE A 346 -20.72 -36.29 15.03
CA ILE A 346 -21.87 -35.86 15.84
C ILE A 346 -23.16 -36.02 15.03
N MET A 347 -23.16 -35.62 13.76
CA MET A 347 -24.30 -35.80 12.86
C MET A 347 -24.67 -37.27 12.73
N LYS A 348 -23.69 -38.16 12.45
CA LYS A 348 -23.94 -39.60 12.31
C LYS A 348 -24.45 -40.24 13.60
N HIS A 349 -23.89 -39.85 14.75
CA HIS A 349 -24.32 -40.34 16.05
C HIS A 349 -25.74 -39.89 16.41
N SER A 350 -26.12 -38.69 15.98
CA SER A 350 -27.42 -38.07 16.31
C SER A 350 -28.52 -38.40 15.29
N TYR A 351 -28.18 -39.05 14.17
CA TYR A 351 -29.13 -39.37 13.11
C TYR A 351 -30.22 -40.34 13.59
N GLY A 352 -31.47 -39.87 13.66
CA GLY A 352 -32.63 -40.65 14.10
C GLY A 352 -32.94 -40.60 15.60
N ALA A 353 -32.23 -39.78 16.38
CA ALA A 353 -32.55 -39.53 17.79
C ALA A 353 -33.65 -38.46 17.94
N ALA A 354 -34.66 -38.74 18.78
CA ALA A 354 -35.75 -37.79 19.05
C ALA A 354 -35.19 -36.55 19.78
N GLY A 355 -35.51 -35.35 19.26
CA GLY A 355 -35.04 -34.06 19.81
C GLY A 355 -33.78 -33.49 19.14
N VAL A 356 -33.13 -34.24 18.25
CA VAL A 356 -32.08 -33.74 17.34
C VAL A 356 -32.61 -33.80 15.92
N GLY A 357 -33.76 -33.17 15.71
CA GLY A 357 -34.47 -33.18 14.46
C GLY A 357 -33.96 -32.10 13.51
N PHE A 358 -33.92 -32.43 12.22
CA PHE A 358 -34.08 -31.46 11.11
C PHE A 358 -35.44 -30.73 11.16
N GLU A 359 -36.13 -30.68 12.32
CA GLU A 359 -37.51 -30.19 12.48
C GLU A 359 -37.65 -28.67 12.39
N LEU A 360 -36.54 -27.95 12.19
CA LEU A 360 -36.57 -26.55 11.74
C LEU A 360 -36.11 -26.36 10.30
N GLY A 361 -35.81 -27.43 9.54
CA GLY A 361 -35.74 -27.43 8.06
C GLY A 361 -34.77 -26.46 7.37
N ASP A 362 -34.11 -25.62 8.13
CA ASP A 362 -33.52 -24.39 7.66
C ASP A 362 -32.22 -24.19 8.44
N ALA A 363 -31.16 -24.75 7.88
CA ALA A 363 -29.84 -24.64 8.47
C ALA A 363 -29.31 -23.19 8.43
N ASN A 364 -30.00 -22.28 7.75
CA ASN A 364 -29.58 -20.91 7.48
C ASN A 364 -30.67 -19.85 7.79
N ALA A 365 -31.77 -20.17 8.45
CA ALA A 365 -32.87 -19.23 8.74
C ALA A 365 -33.37 -18.41 7.53
N ASP A 366 -33.37 -18.96 6.30
CA ASP A 366 -33.85 -18.30 5.07
C ASP A 366 -35.34 -18.50 4.72
N GLY A 367 -36.10 -19.29 5.48
CA GLY A 367 -37.57 -19.40 5.36
C GLY A 367 -38.07 -20.47 4.40
#